data_AF-A0A2M7UXJ8-F1
#
_entry.id   AF-A0A2M7UXJ8-F1
#
_cell.length_a   1.000
_cell.length_b   1.000
_cell.length_c   1.000
_cell.angle_alpha   90.00
_cell.angle_beta   90.00
_cell.angle_gamma   90.00
#
_symmetry.space_group_name_H-M   'P 1'
#
loop_
_entity.id
_entity.type
_entity.pdbx_description
1 polymer ?
#
loop_
_entity_poly.entity_id
_entity_poly.type
_entity_poly.pdbx_seq_one_letter_code
_entity_poly.pdbx_strand_id
1 'polypeptide(L)'
;MLKSIKEQKGFIALTTVLLVLVITLAVGISVGLGSIIEMQASLQKNQSSVTYYLANLCVEEALMKLKEDINYIGNETINLSGGSCTILPVEGSWTIKTSANYSNQIKKIKIIVSQVNPQMVISSWEEVASF
;
A
#
# COMPACT_ATOMS: atom_id res chain seq x y z
N MET A 1 23.91 -73.02 4.99
CA MET A 1 22.57 -72.62 5.48
C MET A 1 22.30 -71.22 4.95
N LEU A 2 21.67 -71.08 3.77
CA LEU A 2 21.37 -69.77 3.17
C LEU A 2 19.95 -69.38 3.54
N LYS A 3 19.82 -68.34 4.37
CA LYS A 3 18.56 -67.83 4.90
C LYS A 3 17.84 -67.05 3.80
N SER A 4 16.72 -67.59 3.32
CA SER A 4 15.86 -66.93 2.32
C SER A 4 15.27 -65.64 2.88
N ILE A 5 15.57 -64.51 2.23
CA ILE A 5 15.01 -63.20 2.53
C ILE A 5 13.67 -63.12 1.79
N LYS A 6 12.54 -63.17 2.53
CA LYS A 6 11.20 -62.99 1.96
C LYS A 6 11.09 -61.57 1.37
N GLU A 7 10.78 -61.46 0.08
CA GLU A 7 10.55 -60.18 -0.59
C GLU A 7 9.28 -59.49 -0.05
N GLN A 8 9.44 -58.43 0.74
CA GLN A 8 8.35 -57.61 1.27
C GLN A 8 7.86 -56.57 0.24
N LYS A 9 7.43 -57.01 -0.95
CA LYS A 9 7.01 -56.10 -2.04
C LYS A 9 5.85 -55.17 -1.66
N GLY A 10 4.93 -55.64 -0.83
CA GLY A 10 3.79 -54.84 -0.35
C GLY A 10 4.20 -53.71 0.61
N PHE A 11 5.23 -53.92 1.44
CA PHE A 11 5.76 -52.89 2.33
C PHE A 11 6.43 -51.76 1.54
N ILE A 12 7.20 -52.13 0.50
CA ILE A 12 7.83 -51.16 -0.41
C ILE A 12 6.75 -50.31 -1.11
N ALA A 13 5.71 -50.93 -1.67
CA ALA A 13 4.63 -50.18 -2.32
C ALA A 13 3.95 -49.17 -1.36
N LEU A 14 3.62 -49.57 -0.13
CA LEU A 14 2.99 -48.67 0.85
C LEU A 14 3.91 -47.51 1.26
N THR A 15 5.20 -47.78 1.50
CA THR A 15 6.16 -46.72 1.87
C THR A 15 6.35 -45.71 0.74
N THR A 16 6.41 -46.14 -0.52
CA THR A 16 6.52 -45.22 -1.67
C THR A 16 5.30 -44.33 -1.82
N VAL A 17 4.08 -44.87 -1.67
CA VAL A 17 2.84 -44.07 -1.71
C VAL A 17 2.81 -43.07 -0.57
N LEU A 18 3.21 -43.48 0.64
CA LEU A 18 3.29 -42.58 1.79
C LEU A 18 4.26 -41.42 1.53
N LEU A 19 5.44 -41.70 0.96
CA LEU A 19 6.42 -40.67 0.61
C LEU A 19 5.85 -39.69 -0.43
N VAL A 20 5.19 -40.19 -1.47
CA VAL A 20 4.57 -39.35 -2.50
C VAL A 20 3.49 -38.45 -1.88
N LEU A 21 2.64 -38.98 -1.01
CA LEU A 21 1.60 -38.20 -0.32
C LEU A 21 2.18 -37.09 0.56
N VAL A 22 3.25 -37.36 1.30
CA VAL A 22 3.92 -36.34 2.12
C VAL A 22 4.48 -35.23 1.25
N ILE A 23 5.11 -35.57 0.12
CA ILE A 23 5.68 -34.59 -0.81
C ILE A 23 4.56 -33.74 -1.44
N THR A 24 3.48 -34.35 -1.93
CA THR A 24 2.39 -33.60 -2.56
C THR A 24 1.67 -32.68 -1.58
N LEU A 25 1.45 -33.14 -0.34
CA LEU A 25 0.91 -32.30 0.73
C LEU A 25 1.83 -31.12 1.05
N ALA A 26 3.15 -31.35 1.17
CA ALA A 26 4.11 -30.28 1.43
C ALA A 26 4.10 -29.21 0.32
N VAL A 27 4.03 -29.62 -0.94
CA VAL A 27 3.91 -28.70 -2.08
C VAL A 27 2.57 -27.95 -2.04
N GLY A 28 1.46 -28.64 -1.78
CA GLY A 28 0.14 -28.02 -1.69
C GLY A 28 0.07 -26.94 -0.61
N ILE A 29 0.64 -27.20 0.57
CA ILE A 29 0.73 -26.23 1.67
C ILE A 29 1.59 -25.02 1.25
N SER A 30 2.74 -25.27 0.62
CA SER A 30 3.66 -24.21 0.18
C SER A 30 2.99 -23.26 -0.81
N VAL A 31 2.27 -23.81 -1.79
CA VAL A 31 1.50 -23.00 -2.77
C VAL A 31 0.38 -22.24 -2.08
N GLY A 32 -0.37 -22.89 -1.18
CA GLY A 32 -1.46 -22.24 -0.44
C GLY A 32 -0.98 -21.04 0.38
N LEU A 33 0.14 -21.19 1.09
CA LEU A 33 0.76 -20.09 1.85
C LEU A 33 1.26 -18.98 0.92
N GLY A 34 1.86 -19.33 -0.22
CA GLY A 34 2.29 -18.37 -1.23
C GLY A 34 1.14 -17.48 -1.71
N SER A 35 0.00 -18.09 -2.07
CA SER A 35 -1.19 -17.35 -2.52
C SER A 35 -1.72 -16.38 -1.46
N ILE A 36 -1.71 -16.77 -0.19
CA ILE A 36 -2.16 -15.90 0.92
C ILE A 36 -1.24 -14.68 1.05
N ILE A 37 0.08 -14.87 0.93
CA ILE A 37 1.07 -13.78 0.99
C ILE A 37 0.87 -12.82 -0.18
N GLU A 38 0.68 -13.36 -1.40
CA GLU A 38 0.45 -12.53 -2.59
C GLU A 38 -0.85 -11.72 -2.48
N MET A 39 -1.94 -12.30 -1.97
CA MET A 39 -3.19 -11.58 -1.73
C MET A 39 -3.00 -10.42 -0.75
N GLN A 40 -2.27 -10.64 0.35
CA GLN A 40 -1.98 -9.58 1.33
C GLN A 40 -1.12 -8.47 0.72
N ALA A 41 -0.09 -8.83 -0.05
CA ALA A 41 0.75 -7.85 -0.73
C ALA A 41 -0.05 -7.03 -1.76
N SER A 42 -0.93 -7.67 -2.52
CA SER A 42 -1.84 -7.02 -3.46
C SER A 42 -2.79 -6.05 -2.77
N LEU A 43 -3.38 -6.47 -1.64
CA LEU A 43 -4.27 -5.62 -0.84
C LEU A 43 -3.54 -4.39 -0.29
N GLN A 44 -2.34 -4.58 0.29
CA GLN A 44 -1.52 -3.47 0.80
C GLN A 44 -1.13 -2.50 -0.31
N LYS A 45 -0.76 -3.01 -1.49
CA LYS A 45 -0.47 -2.18 -2.66
C LYS A 45 -1.69 -1.36 -3.09
N ASN A 46 -2.86 -1.98 -3.14
CA ASN A 46 -4.10 -1.29 -3.48
C ASN A 46 -4.42 -0.18 -2.46
N GLN A 47 -4.38 -0.49 -1.16
CA GLN A 47 -4.60 0.48 -0.09
C GLN A 47 -3.61 1.64 -0.17
N SER A 48 -2.33 1.36 -0.40
CA SER A 48 -1.29 2.38 -0.57
C SER A 48 -1.57 3.31 -1.76
N SER A 49 -2.01 2.76 -2.90
CA SER A 49 -2.42 3.56 -4.06
C SER A 49 -3.64 4.42 -3.74
N VAL A 50 -4.67 3.87 -3.07
CA VAL A 50 -5.85 4.63 -2.66
C VAL A 50 -5.47 5.78 -1.73
N THR A 51 -4.62 5.54 -0.73
CA THR A 51 -4.11 6.61 0.16
C THR A 51 -3.33 7.66 -0.62
N TYR A 52 -2.54 7.28 -1.62
CA TYR A 52 -1.81 8.21 -2.46
C TYR A 52 -2.77 9.13 -3.22
N TYR A 53 -3.78 8.59 -3.89
CA TYR A 53 -4.78 9.41 -4.57
C TYR A 53 -5.57 10.30 -3.61
N LEU A 54 -5.86 9.81 -2.41
CA LEU A 54 -6.52 10.56 -1.36
C LEU A 54 -5.68 11.78 -0.91
N ALA A 55 -4.35 11.63 -0.79
CA ALA A 55 -3.45 12.73 -0.46
C ALA A 55 -3.38 13.76 -1.59
N ASN A 56 -3.37 13.31 -2.85
CA ASN A 56 -3.40 14.19 -4.02
C ASN A 56 -4.73 14.95 -4.13
N LEU A 57 -5.86 14.33 -3.80
CA LEU A 57 -7.15 15.00 -3.77
C LEU A 57 -7.13 16.19 -2.80
N CYS A 58 -6.58 16.05 -1.59
CA CYS A 58 -6.41 17.19 -0.68
C CYS A 58 -5.47 18.26 -1.21
N VAL A 59 -4.43 17.86 -1.93
CA VAL A 59 -3.52 18.81 -2.57
C VAL A 59 -4.30 19.63 -3.60
N GLU A 60 -5.03 18.96 -4.49
CA GLU A 60 -5.81 19.62 -5.54
C GLU A 60 -6.87 20.55 -4.93
N GLU A 61 -7.57 20.10 -3.88
CA GLU A 61 -8.51 20.92 -3.13
C GLU A 61 -7.85 22.16 -2.51
N ALA A 62 -6.68 21.99 -1.87
CA ALA A 62 -5.93 23.09 -1.29
C ALA A 62 -5.45 24.08 -2.37
N LEU A 63 -5.02 23.59 -3.54
CA LEU A 63 -4.62 24.43 -4.67
C LEU A 63 -5.81 25.19 -5.25
N MET A 64 -6.98 24.54 -5.40
CA MET A 64 -8.20 25.21 -5.85
C MET A 64 -8.60 26.33 -4.89
N LYS A 65 -8.65 26.05 -3.59
CA LYS A 65 -8.94 27.05 -2.56
C LYS A 65 -7.91 28.18 -2.53
N LEU A 66 -6.63 27.86 -2.66
CA LEU A 66 -5.56 28.86 -2.72
C LEU A 66 -5.67 29.77 -3.96
N LYS A 67 -6.17 29.22 -5.07
CA LYS A 67 -6.43 30.00 -6.29
C LYS A 67 -7.62 30.95 -6.13
N GLU A 68 -8.66 30.53 -5.43
CA GLU A 68 -9.85 31.34 -5.16
C GLU A 68 -9.59 32.41 -4.08
N ASP A 69 -8.83 32.06 -3.05
CA ASP A 69 -8.38 32.96 -1.98
C ASP A 69 -6.90 32.76 -1.67
N ILE A 70 -6.09 33.76 -2.04
CA ILE A 70 -4.64 33.75 -1.80
C ILE A 70 -4.27 33.74 -0.30
N ASN A 71 -5.22 34.06 0.58
CA ASN A 71 -5.05 34.03 2.04
C ASN A 71 -5.53 32.72 2.67
N TYR A 72 -5.84 31.70 1.88
CA TYR A 72 -6.20 30.38 2.38
C TYR A 72 -5.14 29.83 3.34
N ILE A 73 -5.54 29.58 4.60
CA ILE A 73 -4.64 29.18 5.69
C ILE A 73 -4.49 27.67 5.87
N GLY A 74 -5.31 26.86 5.19
CA GLY A 74 -5.34 25.41 5.40
C GLY A 74 -5.95 25.00 6.74
N ASN A 75 -5.42 23.91 7.32
CA ASN A 75 -5.82 23.32 8.60
C ASN A 75 -7.24 22.72 8.61
N GLU A 76 -7.55 21.92 7.60
CA GLU A 76 -8.83 21.24 7.49
C GLU A 76 -8.66 19.74 7.26
N THR A 77 -9.67 18.96 7.62
CA THR A 77 -9.69 17.51 7.40
C THR A 77 -10.94 17.13 6.61
N ILE A 78 -10.71 16.49 5.47
CA ILE A 78 -11.71 15.99 4.55
C ILE A 78 -11.89 14.50 4.85
N ASN A 79 -13.09 14.12 5.27
CA ASN A 79 -13.44 12.73 5.52
C ASN A 79 -14.20 12.18 4.32
N LEU A 80 -13.70 11.09 3.75
CA LEU A 80 -14.29 10.38 2.62
C LEU A 80 -14.67 8.97 3.08
N SER A 81 -15.64 8.32 2.41
CA SER A 81 -16.10 6.99 2.82
C SER A 81 -14.96 5.96 2.75
N GLY A 82 -14.34 5.68 3.89
CA GLY A 82 -13.25 4.72 4.07
C GLY A 82 -11.87 5.31 4.41
N GLY A 83 -11.69 6.63 4.35
CA GLY A 83 -10.42 7.27 4.67
C GLY A 83 -10.56 8.76 5.00
N SER A 84 -9.50 9.34 5.55
CA SER A 84 -9.44 10.77 5.84
C SER A 84 -8.21 11.38 5.19
N CYS A 85 -8.29 12.66 4.89
CA CYS A 85 -7.15 13.41 4.46
C CYS A 85 -7.16 14.81 5.05
N THR A 86 -6.00 15.23 5.54
CA THR A 86 -5.80 16.45 6.29
C THR A 86 -4.87 17.37 5.51
N ILE A 87 -5.32 18.60 5.29
CA ILE A 87 -4.52 19.70 4.79
C ILE A 87 -3.98 20.43 6.02
N LEU A 88 -2.66 20.43 6.19
CA LEU A 88 -2.00 21.14 7.28
C LEU A 88 -2.04 22.67 7.03
N PRO A 89 -1.75 23.49 8.05
CA PRO A 89 -1.61 24.93 7.85
C PRO A 89 -0.64 25.26 6.72
N VAL A 90 -1.02 26.20 5.85
CA VAL A 90 -0.15 26.69 4.78
C VAL A 90 0.96 27.54 5.40
N GLU A 91 2.20 27.24 5.04
CA GLU A 91 3.39 27.90 5.60
C GLU A 91 4.14 28.72 4.55
N GLY A 92 4.67 29.88 4.94
CA GLY A 92 5.59 30.69 4.13
C GLY A 92 5.03 31.09 2.76
N SER A 93 5.85 30.96 1.71
CA SER A 93 5.47 31.16 0.30
C SER A 93 4.63 29.98 -0.21
N TRP A 94 3.44 29.78 0.36
CA TRP A 94 2.46 28.79 -0.07
C TRP A 94 3.00 27.35 -0.12
N THR A 95 3.62 26.92 0.97
CA THR A 95 3.95 25.51 1.18
C THR A 95 2.72 24.78 1.70
N ILE A 96 2.19 23.88 0.88
CA ILE A 96 1.03 23.04 1.23
C ILE A 96 1.56 21.66 1.62
N LYS A 97 1.10 21.17 2.78
CA LYS A 97 1.39 19.82 3.28
C LYS A 97 0.07 19.09 3.46
N THR A 98 -0.06 17.89 2.89
CA THR A 98 -1.26 17.07 3.06
C THR A 98 -0.90 15.68 3.55
N SER A 99 -1.75 15.11 4.40
CA SER A 99 -1.58 13.78 4.96
C SER A 99 -2.88 13.01 4.80
N ALA A 100 -2.86 11.91 4.06
CA ALA A 100 -3.99 11.01 3.93
C ALA A 100 -3.79 9.73 4.72
N ASN A 101 -4.90 9.18 5.23
CA ASN A 101 -4.97 7.89 5.89
C ASN A 101 -6.13 7.08 5.32
N TYR A 102 -5.82 5.89 4.81
CA TYR A 102 -6.81 4.91 4.38
C TYR A 102 -6.35 3.53 4.83
N SER A 103 -7.18 2.82 5.58
CA SER A 103 -6.88 1.47 6.10
C SER A 103 -5.50 1.35 6.76
N ASN A 104 -5.13 2.33 7.59
CA ASN A 104 -3.85 2.38 8.31
C ASN A 104 -2.61 2.59 7.42
N GLN A 105 -2.79 2.86 6.13
CA GLN A 105 -1.76 3.35 5.23
C GLN A 105 -1.75 4.87 5.26
N ILE A 106 -0.59 5.47 5.49
CA ILE A 106 -0.42 6.92 5.56
C ILE A 106 0.46 7.38 4.39
N LYS A 107 -0.03 8.39 3.65
CA LYS A 107 0.73 9.06 2.58
C LYS A 107 0.75 10.54 2.82
N LYS A 108 1.91 11.16 2.60
CA LYS A 108 2.13 12.58 2.84
C LYS A 108 2.69 13.21 1.58
N ILE A 109 2.12 14.33 1.18
CA ILE A 109 2.56 15.09 0.02
C ILE A 109 2.91 16.49 0.47
N LYS A 110 4.03 17.00 -0.04
CA LYS A 110 4.48 18.37 0.16
C LYS A 110 4.57 19.05 -1.19
N ILE A 111 3.94 20.21 -1.29
CA ILE A 111 3.93 21.05 -2.48
C ILE A 111 4.42 22.44 -2.12
N ILE A 112 5.23 23.01 -3.01
CA ILE A 112 5.69 24.39 -2.93
C ILE A 112 5.19 25.12 -4.17
N VAL A 113 4.38 26.16 -3.96
CA VAL A 113 3.85 27.00 -5.02
C VAL A 113 4.66 28.30 -5.06
N SER A 114 5.29 28.62 -6.19
CA SER A 114 6.06 29.86 -6.32
C SER A 114 5.20 31.06 -6.71
N GLN A 115 4.06 30.80 -7.35
CA GLN A 115 3.17 31.84 -7.85
C GLN A 115 1.74 31.32 -7.93
N VAL A 116 0.76 32.13 -7.54
CA VAL A 116 -0.67 31.80 -7.62
C VAL A 116 -1.36 32.57 -8.76
N ASN A 117 -1.05 33.86 -8.93
CA ASN A 117 -1.65 34.76 -9.93
C ASN A 117 -0.55 35.49 -10.72
N PRO A 118 -0.69 35.80 -12.03
CA PRO A 118 -1.79 35.49 -12.97
C PRO A 118 -1.95 34.02 -13.39
N GLN A 119 -0.93 33.18 -13.17
CA GLN A 119 -0.96 31.75 -13.44
C GLN A 119 -0.29 31.02 -12.28
N MET A 120 -0.84 29.85 -11.92
CA MET A 120 -0.29 29.05 -10.84
C MET A 120 0.96 28.31 -11.31
N VAL A 121 2.08 28.50 -10.60
CA VAL A 121 3.36 27.85 -10.88
C VAL A 121 3.77 27.01 -9.67
N ILE A 122 3.76 25.69 -9.85
CA ILE A 122 4.18 24.72 -8.85
C ILE A 122 5.68 24.48 -9.04
N SER A 123 6.46 24.64 -7.97
CA SER A 123 7.92 24.44 -8.00
C SER A 123 8.36 23.06 -7.56
N SER A 124 7.62 22.44 -6.65
CA SER A 124 7.88 21.07 -6.21
C SER A 124 6.56 20.39 -5.87
N TRP A 125 6.47 19.11 -6.23
CA TRP A 125 5.38 18.19 -5.91
C TRP A 125 6.01 16.86 -5.54
N GLU A 126 6.09 16.56 -4.25
CA GLU A 126 6.83 15.39 -3.76
C GLU A 126 6.03 14.62 -2.71
N GLU A 127 6.03 13.30 -2.84
CA GLU A 127 5.65 12.40 -1.76
C GLU A 127 6.81 12.33 -0.76
N VAL A 128 6.52 12.57 0.52
CA VAL A 128 7.51 12.61 1.59
C VAL A 128 7.19 11.60 2.69
N ALA A 129 8.20 11.05 3.35
CA ALA A 129 7.97 10.17 4.51
C ALA A 129 7.55 10.96 5.77
N SER A 130 8.03 12.20 5.88
CA SER A 130 7.79 13.13 6.99
C SER A 130 7.83 14.58 6.51
N PHE A 131 7.25 15.49 7.29
CA PHE A 131 7.21 16.92 6.98
C PHE A 131 8.35 17.71 7.60
#